data_AF-A0A3C0KH16-F1
#
_entry.id   AF-A0A3C0KH16-F1
#
_cell.length_a   1.000
_cell.length_b   1.000
_cell.length_c   1.000
_cell.angle_alpha   90.00
_cell.angle_beta   90.00
_cell.angle_gamma   90.00
#
_symmetry.space_group_name_H-M   'P 1'
#
loop_
_entity.id
_entity.type
_entity.pdbx_description
1 polymer ?
#
loop_
_entity_poly.entity_id
_entity_poly.type
_entity_poly.pdbx_seq_one_letter_code
_entity_poly.pdbx_strand_id
1 'polypeptide(L)'
;MPGYSDPGFDTLALHAGAAPDPATGARAVPIHLTTSFVFESSDHAAALFNLERSGHVYSRISNPTNAVFEQRMAALEGGVGAIAVASGQAALHLSIATLMGAGSHIVASTALYG
;
A
#
# COMPACT_ATOMS: atom_id res chain seq x y z
N MET A 1 -14.44 16.13 -7.67
CA MET A 1 -14.93 16.63 -6.38
C MET A 1 -15.72 15.51 -5.75
N PRO A 2 -15.45 15.14 -4.49
CA PRO A 2 -16.25 14.15 -3.78
C PRO A 2 -17.72 14.59 -3.78
N GLY A 3 -18.64 13.67 -4.06
CA GLY A 3 -20.07 13.92 -4.00
C GLY A 3 -20.54 14.17 -2.57
N TYR A 4 -21.80 14.62 -2.40
CA TYR A 4 -22.41 14.83 -1.08
C TYR A 4 -22.40 13.58 -0.18
N SER A 5 -22.34 12.39 -0.77
CA SER A 5 -22.28 11.10 -0.07
C SER A 5 -20.86 10.65 0.29
N ASP A 6 -19.84 11.32 -0.20
CA ASP A 6 -18.47 10.87 -0.03
C ASP A 6 -17.94 11.32 1.34
N PRO A 7 -17.27 10.44 2.09
CA PRO A 7 -16.72 10.79 3.40
C PRO A 7 -15.69 11.91 3.28
N GLY A 8 -15.74 12.87 4.22
CA GLY A 8 -14.76 13.95 4.30
C GLY A 8 -13.38 13.48 4.79
N PHE A 9 -12.38 14.36 4.71
CA PHE A 9 -10.98 14.06 5.05
C PHE A 9 -10.82 13.42 6.43
N ASP A 10 -11.42 13.99 7.48
CA ASP A 10 -11.29 13.46 8.85
C ASP A 10 -11.89 12.06 8.99
N THR A 11 -12.98 11.77 8.26
CA THR A 11 -13.59 10.45 8.23
C THR A 11 -12.70 9.45 7.50
N LEU A 12 -12.12 9.85 6.36
CA LEU A 12 -11.16 9.03 5.62
C LEU A 12 -9.89 8.75 6.44
N ALA A 13 -9.36 9.76 7.13
CA ALA A 13 -8.15 9.64 7.95
C ALA A 13 -8.34 8.62 9.07
N LEU A 14 -9.56 8.49 9.59
CA LEU A 14 -9.88 7.51 10.63
C LEU A 14 -10.27 6.13 10.09
N HIS A 15 -10.96 6.05 8.95
CA HIS A 15 -11.64 4.82 8.52
C HIS A 15 -11.16 4.22 7.20
N ALA A 16 -10.55 5.00 6.30
CA ALA A 16 -10.15 4.47 5.00
C ALA A 16 -9.16 3.30 5.16
N GLY A 17 -9.36 2.29 4.31
CA GLY A 17 -8.60 1.04 4.27
C GLY A 17 -8.84 0.06 5.42
N ALA A 18 -9.60 0.43 6.47
CA ALA A 18 -9.78 -0.41 7.66
C ALA A 18 -11.23 -0.90 7.80
N ALA A 19 -11.39 -2.19 8.09
CA ALA A 19 -12.65 -2.79 8.55
C ALA A 19 -12.37 -3.59 9.84
N PRO A 20 -13.40 -3.88 10.66
CA PRO A 20 -13.24 -4.79 11.79
C PRO A 20 -12.66 -6.13 11.33
N ASP A 21 -11.73 -6.68 12.11
CA ASP A 21 -11.13 -7.98 11.83
C ASP A 21 -12.23 -9.07 11.74
N PRO A 22 -12.36 -9.77 10.60
CA PRO A 22 -13.42 -10.76 10.43
C PRO A 22 -13.25 -11.99 11.35
N ALA A 23 -12.05 -12.28 11.84
CA ALA A 23 -11.81 -13.43 12.70
C ALA A 23 -12.24 -13.19 14.15
N THR A 24 -12.06 -11.98 14.68
CA THR A 24 -12.28 -11.67 16.10
C THR A 24 -13.25 -10.53 16.37
N GLY A 25 -13.60 -9.74 15.36
CA GLY A 25 -14.39 -8.51 15.49
C GLY A 25 -13.58 -7.30 15.99
N ALA A 26 -12.26 -7.41 16.16
CA ALA A 26 -11.43 -6.30 16.63
C ALA A 26 -11.53 -5.08 15.70
N ARG A 27 -11.81 -3.90 16.26
CA ARG A 27 -11.91 -2.65 15.47
C ARG A 27 -10.56 -2.08 15.08
N ALA A 28 -9.56 -2.21 15.96
CA ALA A 28 -8.20 -1.82 15.65
C ALA A 28 -7.60 -2.83 14.66
N VAL A 29 -6.85 -2.32 13.67
CA VAL A 29 -6.16 -3.16 12.68
C VAL A 29 -5.15 -4.07 13.41
N PRO A 30 -5.25 -5.39 13.28
CA PRO A 30 -4.26 -6.29 13.87
C PRO A 30 -2.86 -6.05 13.28
N ILE A 31 -1.84 -6.18 14.13
CA ILE A 31 -0.43 -6.10 13.70
C ILE A 31 -0.02 -7.45 13.14
N HIS A 32 0.11 -7.55 11.83
CA HIS A 32 0.55 -8.74 11.12
C HIS A 32 2.08 -8.79 11.07
N LEU A 33 2.71 -8.99 12.23
CA LEU A 33 4.16 -9.08 12.39
C LEU A 33 4.68 -10.47 11.96
N THR A 34 4.64 -10.72 10.66
CA THR A 34 5.13 -11.94 10.03
C THR A 34 5.94 -11.62 8.77
N THR A 35 6.79 -12.54 8.35
CA THR A 35 7.51 -12.44 7.07
C THR A 35 6.75 -13.11 5.93
N SER A 36 6.14 -14.28 6.16
CA SER A 36 5.48 -15.10 5.14
C SER A 36 4.03 -15.42 5.51
N PHE A 37 3.27 -15.83 4.49
CA PHE A 37 1.86 -16.23 4.59
C PHE A 37 1.68 -17.67 4.09
N VAL A 38 0.74 -18.40 4.71
CA VAL A 38 0.47 -19.81 4.38
C VAL A 38 -0.48 -19.90 3.18
N PHE A 39 -0.22 -20.86 2.29
CA PHE A 39 -1.11 -21.17 1.16
C PHE A 39 -2.02 -22.35 1.47
N GLU A 40 -3.23 -22.32 0.95
CA GLU A 40 -4.21 -23.41 1.10
C GLU A 40 -3.86 -24.63 0.23
N SER A 41 -3.18 -24.41 -0.91
CA SER A 41 -2.74 -25.45 -1.85
C SER A 41 -1.63 -24.93 -2.77
N SER A 42 -1.00 -25.81 -3.55
CA SER A 42 -0.07 -25.44 -4.62
C SER A 42 -0.73 -24.57 -5.69
N ASP A 43 -1.97 -24.86 -6.04
CA ASP A 43 -2.73 -24.12 -7.06
C ASP A 43 -3.07 -22.71 -6.56
N HIS A 44 -3.41 -22.57 -5.28
CA HIS A 44 -3.58 -21.25 -4.65
C HIS A 44 -2.28 -20.45 -4.69
N ALA A 45 -1.14 -21.06 -4.35
CA ALA A 45 0.15 -20.39 -4.42
C ALA A 45 0.46 -19.90 -5.84
N ALA A 46 0.27 -20.76 -6.85
CA ALA A 46 0.49 -20.42 -8.26
C ALA A 46 -0.37 -19.23 -8.71
N ALA A 47 -1.67 -19.22 -8.37
CA ALA A 47 -2.57 -18.13 -8.70
C ALA A 47 -2.16 -16.78 -8.07
N LEU A 48 -1.63 -16.79 -6.84
CA LEU A 48 -1.11 -15.58 -6.20
C LEU A 48 0.15 -15.05 -6.89
N PHE A 49 1.10 -15.93 -7.22
CA PHE A 49 2.35 -15.53 -7.88
C PHE A 49 2.13 -15.05 -9.32
N ASN A 50 1.15 -15.61 -10.02
CA ASN A 50 0.75 -15.18 -11.37
C ASN A 50 -0.14 -13.92 -11.37
N LEU A 51 -0.46 -13.35 -10.19
CA LEU A 51 -1.36 -12.21 -10.04
C LEU A 51 -2.80 -12.47 -10.56
N GLU A 52 -3.20 -13.73 -10.66
CA GLU A 52 -4.55 -14.15 -11.04
C GLU A 52 -5.53 -13.99 -9.88
N ARG A 53 -5.02 -14.05 -8.64
CA ARG A 53 -5.76 -13.83 -7.40
C ARG A 53 -5.03 -12.82 -6.52
N SER A 54 -5.77 -11.93 -5.86
CA SER A 54 -5.21 -11.04 -4.85
C SER A 54 -4.92 -11.80 -3.55
N GLY A 55 -3.80 -11.47 -2.90
CA GLY A 55 -3.44 -12.02 -1.61
C GLY A 55 -2.02 -11.64 -1.19
N HIS A 56 -1.63 -12.10 0.00
CA HIS A 56 -0.31 -11.85 0.56
C HIS A 56 0.54 -13.12 0.47
N VAL A 57 1.79 -12.95 0.07
CA VAL A 57 2.76 -14.04 -0.14
C VAL A 57 3.94 -13.86 0.81
N TYR A 58 4.50 -12.65 0.84
CA TYR A 58 5.66 -12.31 1.64
C TYR A 58 5.68 -10.81 1.95
N SER A 59 5.96 -10.42 3.20
CA SER A 59 5.82 -9.05 3.71
C SER A 59 6.71 -8.01 3.04
N ARG A 60 7.80 -8.42 2.37
CA ARG A 60 8.59 -7.50 1.53
C ARG A 60 7.80 -6.98 0.32
N ILE A 61 6.82 -7.74 -0.16
CA ILE A 61 5.97 -7.40 -1.32
C ILE A 61 4.69 -6.72 -0.84
N SER A 62 3.99 -7.33 0.13
CA SER A 62 2.77 -6.77 0.70
C SER A 62 2.49 -7.36 2.09
N ASN A 63 1.85 -6.58 2.97
CA ASN A 63 1.47 -6.99 4.32
C ASN A 63 0.10 -6.41 4.67
N PRO A 64 -0.82 -7.14 5.33
CA PRO A 64 -2.16 -6.65 5.64
C PRO A 64 -2.17 -5.35 6.46
N THR A 65 -1.27 -5.20 7.42
CA THR A 65 -1.18 -3.97 8.24
C THR A 65 -0.74 -2.79 7.38
N ASN A 66 0.25 -2.99 6.49
CA ASN A 66 0.73 -1.95 5.58
C ASN A 66 -0.34 -1.58 4.53
N ALA A 67 -1.08 -2.57 4.03
CA ALA A 67 -2.13 -2.36 3.01
C ALA A 67 -3.21 -1.39 3.50
N VAL A 68 -3.58 -1.43 4.79
CA VAL A 68 -4.51 -0.44 5.37
C VAL A 68 -3.95 0.98 5.29
N PHE A 69 -2.67 1.16 5.62
CA PHE A 69 -2.01 2.46 5.52
C PHE A 69 -1.93 2.93 4.07
N GLU A 70 -1.56 2.05 3.14
CA GLU A 70 -1.49 2.34 1.70
C GLU A 70 -2.84 2.78 1.14
N GLN A 71 -3.91 2.02 1.41
CA GLN A 71 -5.26 2.36 0.98
C GLN A 71 -5.73 3.70 1.58
N ARG A 72 -5.37 3.98 2.83
CA ARG A 72 -5.69 5.25 3.49
C ARG A 72 -4.99 6.43 2.83
N MET A 73 -3.68 6.33 2.60
CA MET A 73 -2.93 7.39 1.94
C MET A 73 -3.44 7.63 0.52
N ALA A 74 -3.76 6.57 -0.23
CA ALA A 74 -4.35 6.69 -1.56
C ALA A 74 -5.70 7.45 -1.51
N ALA A 75 -6.57 7.12 -0.55
CA ALA A 75 -7.86 7.79 -0.38
C ALA A 75 -7.72 9.28 0.01
N LEU A 76 -6.75 9.61 0.88
CA LEU A 76 -6.52 10.98 1.34
C LEU A 76 -5.93 11.87 0.24
N GLU A 77 -5.03 11.33 -0.59
CA GLU A 77 -4.38 12.05 -1.70
C GLU A 77 -5.20 12.01 -2.99
N GLY A 78 -6.30 11.25 -3.04
CA GLY A 78 -7.08 11.03 -4.26
C GLY A 78 -6.34 10.21 -5.33
N GLY A 79 -5.35 9.43 -4.93
CA GLY A 79 -4.57 8.56 -5.81
C GLY A 79 -5.24 7.21 -6.07
N VAL A 80 -4.84 6.53 -7.16
CA VAL A 80 -5.32 5.18 -7.50
C VAL A 80 -4.69 4.07 -6.65
N GLY A 81 -3.63 4.40 -5.90
CA GLY A 81 -2.88 3.49 -5.04
C GLY A 81 -1.73 4.22 -4.35
N ALA A 82 -1.13 3.56 -3.36
CA ALA A 82 0.06 4.01 -2.66
C ALA A 82 0.90 2.80 -2.22
N ILE A 83 2.17 3.03 -1.87
CA ILE A 83 3.08 1.99 -1.39
C ILE A 83 3.81 2.45 -0.13
N ALA A 84 3.78 1.63 0.92
CA ALA A 84 4.50 1.87 2.15
C ALA A 84 5.97 1.45 1.97
N VAL A 85 6.88 2.31 2.41
CA VAL A 85 8.33 2.07 2.33
C VAL A 85 9.02 2.43 3.64
N ALA A 86 10.25 1.96 3.81
CA ALA A 86 10.99 2.10 5.07
C ALA A 86 11.39 3.56 5.40
N SER A 87 11.45 4.46 4.41
CA SER A 87 11.81 5.87 4.64
C SER A 87 11.34 6.78 3.50
N GLY A 88 11.33 8.09 3.73
CA GLY A 88 11.03 9.08 2.68
C GLY A 88 12.03 9.03 1.52
N GLN A 89 13.31 8.81 1.79
CA GLN A 89 14.33 8.63 0.75
C GLN A 89 14.11 7.34 -0.06
N ALA A 90 13.65 6.25 0.58
CA ALA A 90 13.27 5.04 -0.14
C ALA A 90 12.06 5.28 -1.06
N ALA A 91 11.10 6.13 -0.66
CA ALA A 91 9.95 6.48 -1.50
C ALA A 91 10.40 7.22 -2.77
N LEU A 92 11.27 8.22 -2.59
CA LEU A 92 11.84 8.99 -3.69
C LEU A 92 12.67 8.10 -4.62
N HIS A 93 13.56 7.29 -4.06
CA HIS A 93 14.39 6.37 -4.83
C HIS A 93 13.56 5.36 -5.62
N LEU A 94 12.59 4.69 -4.98
CA LEU A 94 11.74 3.71 -5.64
C LEU A 94 10.95 4.34 -6.79
N SER A 95 10.42 5.55 -6.59
CA SER A 95 9.67 6.27 -7.63
C SER A 95 10.57 6.58 -8.84
N ILE A 96 11.77 7.09 -8.61
CA ILE A 96 12.72 7.44 -9.67
C ILE A 96 13.22 6.18 -10.38
N ALA A 97 13.68 5.17 -9.64
CA ALA A 97 14.25 3.95 -10.20
C ALA A 97 13.22 3.11 -10.99
N THR A 98 11.94 3.22 -10.63
CA THR A 98 10.85 2.55 -11.36
C THR A 98 10.57 3.24 -12.70
N LEU A 99 10.68 4.57 -12.75
CA LEU A 99 10.33 5.36 -13.94
C LEU A 99 11.51 5.58 -14.89
N MET A 100 12.75 5.52 -14.39
CA MET A 100 13.95 5.96 -15.12
C MET A 100 14.88 4.82 -15.53
N GLY A 101 15.60 5.05 -16.63
CA GLY A 101 16.64 4.15 -17.14
C GLY A 101 17.79 4.93 -17.79
N ALA A 102 18.76 4.20 -18.35
CA ALA A 102 19.90 4.82 -19.04
C ALA A 102 19.42 5.76 -20.17
N GLY A 103 19.97 6.98 -20.20
CA GLY A 103 19.58 8.01 -21.18
C GLY A 103 18.34 8.83 -20.80
N SER A 104 17.69 8.56 -19.66
CA SER A 104 16.60 9.38 -19.14
C SER A 104 17.10 10.71 -18.56
N HIS A 105 16.20 11.67 -18.39
CA HIS A 105 16.51 13.01 -17.86
C HIS A 105 15.47 13.46 -16.84
N ILE A 106 15.92 14.05 -15.73
CA ILE A 106 15.08 14.60 -14.66
C ILE A 106 15.31 16.11 -14.58
N VAL A 107 14.23 16.90 -14.63
CA VAL A 107 14.25 18.32 -14.28
C VAL A 107 13.85 18.44 -12.81
N ALA A 108 14.70 19.07 -12.00
CA ALA A 108 14.50 19.18 -10.56
C ALA A 108 14.66 20.63 -10.08
N SER A 109 13.96 20.98 -8.99
CA SER A 109 14.18 22.24 -8.28
C SER A 109 15.61 22.32 -7.75
N THR A 110 16.17 23.53 -7.67
CA THR A 110 17.47 23.76 -7.03
C THR A 110 17.38 23.78 -5.49
N ALA A 111 16.18 23.83 -4.95
CA ALA A 111 15.89 23.81 -3.51
C ALA A 111 15.20 22.50 -3.15
N LEU A 112 15.98 21.46 -2.86
CA LEU A 112 15.51 20.15 -2.44
C LEU A 112 16.07 19.78 -1.07
N TYR A 113 15.40 18.84 -0.41
CA TYR A 113 15.95 18.18 0.76
C TYR A 113 17.19 17.37 0.37
N GLY A 114 18.29 17.59 1.09
CA GLY A 114 19.61 16.99 0.83
C GLY A 114 19.84 15.64 1.51
#